data_AF-A0A7J9WTZ7-F1
#
_entry.id   AF-A0A7J9WTZ7-F1
#
_cell.length_a   1.000
_cell.length_b   1.000
_cell.length_c   1.000
_cell.angle_alpha   90.00
_cell.angle_beta   90.00
_cell.angle_gamma   90.00
#
_symmetry.space_group_name_H-M   'P 1'
#
loop_
_entity.id
_entity.type
_entity.pdbx_description
1 polymer ?
#
loop_
_entity_poly.entity_id
_entity_poly.type
_entity_poly.pdbx_seq_one_letter_code
_entity_poly.pdbx_strand_id
1 'polypeptide(L)'
;MAKFARQVEWIGTRVLTPASILIVIAGVIMTLDRWDFEQLWIIIGIAGFLYSFINGAFYLGPVSGKTGKLMEERGAEDSQVQTNLRRLFTLSRIELVILIVVVWAMTMKPTL
;
A
#
# COMPACT_ATOMS: atom_id res chain seq x y z
N MET A 1 23.01 3.26 3.50
CA MET A 1 21.61 3.23 3.98
C MET A 1 20.90 4.58 3.84
N ALA A 2 21.42 5.69 4.35
CA ALA A 2 20.73 7.00 4.29
C ALA A 2 20.38 7.51 2.86
N LYS A 3 21.30 7.36 1.88
CA LYS A 3 21.00 7.70 0.46
C LYS A 3 19.86 6.87 -0.12
N PHE A 4 19.81 5.58 0.20
CA PHE A 4 18.76 4.66 -0.26
C PHE A 4 17.41 5.03 0.32
N ALA A 5 17.32 5.29 1.63
CA ALA A 5 16.09 5.72 2.29
C ALA A 5 15.52 7.01 1.68
N ARG A 6 16.37 8.00 1.41
CA ARG A 6 15.97 9.27 0.79
C ARG A 6 15.50 9.10 -0.66
N GLN A 7 16.10 8.16 -1.39
CA GLN A 7 15.69 7.84 -2.75
C GLN A 7 14.33 7.13 -2.78
N VAL A 8 14.09 6.21 -1.85
CA VAL A 8 12.80 5.54 -1.67
C VAL A 8 11.70 6.55 -1.34
N GLU A 9 11.96 7.51 -0.45
CA GLU A 9 11.01 8.58 -0.12
C GLU A 9 10.66 9.44 -1.33
N TRP A 10 11.66 9.83 -2.13
CA TRP A 10 11.46 10.63 -3.34
C TRP A 10 10.64 9.85 -4.40
N ILE A 11 10.98 8.58 -4.63
CA ILE A 11 10.24 7.71 -5.56
C ILE A 11 8.80 7.53 -5.08
N GLY A 12 8.61 7.25 -3.78
CA GLY A 12 7.30 7.09 -3.17
C GLY A 12 6.40 8.30 -3.41
N THR A 13 6.89 9.48 -3.05
CA THR A 13 6.08 10.71 -3.08
C THR A 13 5.89 11.29 -4.48
N ARG A 14 6.90 11.23 -5.35
CA ARG A 14 6.85 11.90 -6.66
C ARG A 14 6.57 11.00 -7.85
N VAL A 15 6.73 9.69 -7.70
CA VAL A 15 6.50 8.74 -8.79
C VAL A 15 5.33 7.81 -8.45
N LEU A 16 5.39 7.14 -7.30
CA LEU A 16 4.37 6.14 -6.95
C LEU A 16 3.02 6.78 -6.61
N THR A 17 2.99 7.87 -5.83
CA THR A 17 1.72 8.54 -5.49
C THR A 17 1.00 9.11 -6.72
N PRO A 18 1.64 9.85 -7.65
CA PRO A 18 0.96 10.28 -8.86
C PRO A 18 0.55 9.10 -9.77
N ALA A 19 1.40 8.07 -9.88
CA ALA A 19 1.06 6.88 -10.66
C ALA A 19 -0.15 6.13 -10.09
N SER A 20 -0.28 6.02 -8.76
CA SER A 20 -1.43 5.37 -8.14
C SER A 20 -2.72 6.15 -8.39
N ILE A 21 -2.68 7.48 -8.34
CA ILE A 21 -3.83 8.33 -8.72
C ILE A 21 -4.23 8.08 -10.17
N LEU A 22 -3.27 8.05 -11.10
CA LEU A 22 -3.54 7.78 -12.51
C LEU A 22 -4.16 6.39 -12.73
N ILE A 23 -3.66 5.37 -12.02
CA ILE A 23 -4.21 4.01 -12.08
C ILE A 23 -5.67 3.98 -11.61
N VAL A 24 -6.01 4.69 -10.52
CA VAL A 24 -7.39 4.77 -10.02
C VAL A 24 -8.29 5.46 -11.05
N ILE A 25 -7.86 6.61 -11.58
CA ILE A 25 -8.62 7.34 -12.61
C ILE A 25 -8.87 6.44 -13.83
N ALA A 26 -7.83 5.76 -14.32
CA ALA A 26 -7.95 4.84 -15.43
C ALA A 26 -8.94 3.70 -15.14
N GLY A 27 -8.87 3.08 -13.96
CA GLY A 27 -9.81 2.04 -13.54
C GLY A 27 -11.26 2.52 -13.48
N VAL A 28 -11.49 3.74 -12.99
CA VAL A 28 -12.83 4.35 -12.95
C VAL A 28 -13.37 4.62 -14.35
N ILE A 29 -12.57 5.22 -15.24
CA ILE A 29 -12.96 5.48 -16.63
C ILE A 29 -13.31 4.17 -17.34
N MET A 30 -12.47 3.16 -17.18
CA MET A 30 -12.70 1.83 -17.77
C MET A 30 -13.99 1.20 -17.26
N THR A 31 -14.28 1.31 -15.96
CA THR A 31 -15.52 0.81 -15.35
C THR A 31 -16.72 1.50 -15.96
N LEU A 32 -16.72 2.83 -16.04
CA LEU A 32 -17.82 3.62 -16.63
C LEU A 32 -18.13 3.27 -18.09
N ASP A 33 -17.13 2.84 -18.87
CA ASP A 33 -17.29 2.50 -20.30
C ASP A 33 -17.89 1.11 -20.53
N ARG A 34 -17.55 0.11 -19.69
CA ARG A 34 -17.83 -1.31 -20.00
C ARG A 34 -18.39 -2.17 -18.88
N TRP A 35 -18.41 -1.68 -17.64
CA TRP A 35 -18.78 -2.48 -16.47
C TRP A 35 -19.69 -1.71 -15.51
N ASP A 36 -20.25 -2.42 -14.54
CA ASP A 36 -21.01 -1.83 -13.44
C ASP A 36 -20.19 -1.90 -12.15
N PHE A 37 -20.28 -0.89 -11.29
CA PHE A 37 -19.60 -0.87 -9.99
C PHE A 37 -20.15 -1.92 -9.01
N GLU A 38 -21.34 -2.48 -9.26
CA GLU A 38 -21.90 -3.58 -8.47
C GLU A 38 -21.18 -4.92 -8.69
N GLN A 39 -20.31 -5.01 -9.69
CA GLN A 39 -19.55 -6.23 -9.97
C GLN A 39 -18.59 -6.55 -8.82
N LEU A 40 -18.68 -7.77 -8.30
CA LEU A 40 -18.00 -8.19 -7.08
C LEU A 40 -16.47 -8.01 -7.15
N TRP A 41 -15.84 -8.25 -8.30
CA TRP A 41 -14.40 -8.04 -8.48
C TRP A 41 -14.02 -6.56 -8.47
N ILE A 42 -14.88 -5.67 -8.95
CA ILE A 42 -14.67 -4.22 -8.93
C ILE A 42 -14.77 -3.71 -7.50
N ILE A 43 -15.77 -4.17 -6.74
CA ILE A 43 -15.92 -3.86 -5.32
C ILE A 43 -14.67 -4.32 -4.55
N ILE A 44 -14.20 -5.55 -4.77
CA ILE A 44 -12.99 -6.07 -4.13
C ILE A 44 -11.77 -5.22 -4.49
N GLY A 45 -11.61 -4.85 -5.77
CA GLY A 45 -10.47 -4.03 -6.19
C GLY A 45 -10.47 -2.63 -5.57
N ILE A 46 -11.63 -1.96 -5.53
CA ILE A 46 -11.77 -0.65 -4.90
C ILE A 46 -11.55 -0.76 -3.39
N ALA A 47 -12.19 -1.73 -2.73
CA ALA A 47 -12.06 -1.91 -1.29
C ALA A 47 -10.62 -2.26 -0.88
N GLY A 48 -9.96 -3.14 -1.63
CA GLY A 48 -8.56 -3.49 -1.44
C GLY A 48 -7.65 -2.29 -1.63
N PHE A 49 -7.82 -1.53 -2.73
CA PHE A 49 -7.05 -0.31 -2.96
C PHE A 49 -7.25 0.72 -1.84
N LEU A 50 -8.50 0.97 -1.40
CA LEU A 50 -8.79 1.92 -0.33
C LEU A 50 -8.16 1.48 0.99
N TYR A 51 -8.25 0.19 1.32
CA TYR A 51 -7.60 -0.37 2.49
C TYR A 51 -6.08 -0.16 2.43
N SER A 52 -5.47 -0.50 1.30
CA SER A 52 -4.04 -0.32 1.04
C SER A 52 -3.60 1.13 1.17
N PHE A 53 -4.36 2.04 0.56
CA PHE A 53 -4.09 3.47 0.58
C PHE A 53 -4.18 4.05 2.00
N ILE A 54 -5.23 3.71 2.74
CA ILE A 54 -5.43 4.18 4.12
C ILE A 54 -4.34 3.61 5.04
N ASN A 55 -4.05 2.31 4.97
CA ASN A 55 -3.00 1.71 5.80
C ASN A 55 -1.61 2.24 5.44
N GLY A 56 -1.32 2.41 4.16
CA GLY A 56 -0.08 3.00 3.68
C GLY A 56 0.13 4.42 4.23
N ALA A 57 -0.87 5.29 4.04
CA ALA A 57 -0.79 6.70 4.38
C ALA A 57 -0.83 6.97 5.90
N PHE A 58 -1.73 6.30 6.63
CA PHE A 58 -1.99 6.62 8.05
C PHE A 58 -1.24 5.73 9.04
N TYR A 59 -0.85 4.52 8.66
CA TYR A 59 -0.16 3.60 9.55
C TYR A 59 1.29 3.38 9.15
N LEU A 60 1.57 2.84 7.95
CA LEU A 60 2.93 2.47 7.55
C LEU A 60 3.85 3.69 7.47
N GLY A 61 3.42 4.77 6.81
CA GLY A 61 4.24 5.98 6.66
C GLY A 61 4.67 6.57 8.01
N PRO A 62 3.72 6.95 8.89
CA PRO A 62 4.03 7.54 10.20
C PRO A 62 4.83 6.60 11.11
N VAL A 63 4.49 5.30 11.16
CA VAL A 63 5.21 4.32 12.01
C VAL A 63 6.63 4.10 11.48
N SER A 64 6.84 4.03 10.17
CA SER A 64 8.17 3.90 9.58
C SER A 64 9.04 5.12 9.87
N GLY A 65 8.49 6.33 9.72
CA GLY A 65 9.21 7.57 10.03
C GLY A 65 9.57 7.70 11.52
N LYS A 66 8.64 7.39 12.42
CA LYS A 66 8.90 7.39 13.87
C LYS A 66 9.94 6.34 14.25
N THR A 67 9.85 5.14 13.67
CA THR A 67 10.80 4.04 13.95
C THR A 67 12.20 4.37 13.45
N GLY A 68 12.33 5.01 12.28
CA GLY A 68 13.62 5.50 11.78
C GLY A 68 14.31 6.48 12.74
N LYS A 69 13.56 7.45 13.27
CA LYS A 69 14.09 8.39 14.28
C LYS A 69 14.49 7.70 15.58
N LEU A 70 13.64 6.80 16.09
CA LEU A 70 13.93 6.01 17.30
C LEU A 70 15.16 5.12 17.11
N MET A 71 15.36 4.56 15.92
CA MET A 71 16.56 3.78 15.57
C MET A 71 17.83 4.63 15.60
N GLU A 72 17.78 5.87 15.11
CA GLU A 72 18.91 6.80 15.15
C GLU A 72 19.26 7.23 16.57
N GLU A 73 18.26 7.43 17.44
CA GLU A 73 18.45 7.87 18.82
C GLU A 73 18.90 6.76 19.79
N ARG A 74 18.29 5.57 19.69
CA ARG A 74 18.44 4.49 20.70
C ARG A 74 19.12 3.23 20.17
N GLY A 75 19.41 3.19 18.87
CA GLY A 75 20.00 2.03 18.21
C GLY A 75 18.96 0.97 17.83
N ALA A 76 19.39 0.05 16.95
CA ALA A 76 18.51 -0.96 16.36
C ALA A 76 18.08 -2.08 17.34
N GLU A 77 18.79 -2.25 18.45
CA GLU A 77 18.51 -3.29 19.44
C GLU A 77 17.47 -2.89 20.49
N ASP A 78 17.01 -1.63 20.46
CA ASP A 78 15.97 -1.17 21.36
C ASP A 78 14.68 -1.98 21.18
N SER A 79 14.10 -2.40 22.31
CA SER A 79 12.90 -3.26 22.33
C SER A 79 11.68 -2.63 21.62
N GLN A 80 11.56 -1.30 21.64
CA GLN A 80 10.47 -0.57 21.02
C GLN A 80 10.68 -0.45 19.50
N VAL A 81 11.91 -0.26 19.06
CA VAL A 81 12.31 -0.34 17.65
C VAL A 81 11.98 -1.73 17.08
N GLN A 82 12.39 -2.80 17.75
CA GLN A 82 12.11 -4.17 17.32
C GLN A 82 10.61 -4.46 17.23
N THR A 83 9.82 -3.99 18.20
CA THR A 83 8.37 -4.16 18.21
C THR A 83 7.72 -3.45 17.03
N ASN A 84 8.15 -2.22 16.73
CA ASN A 84 7.64 -1.48 15.57
C ASN A 84 8.03 -2.14 14.25
N LEU A 85 9.26 -2.63 14.12
CA LEU A 85 9.69 -3.36 12.92
C LEU A 85 8.85 -4.62 12.70
N ARG A 86 8.58 -5.42 13.74
CA ARG A 86 7.71 -6.61 13.63
C ARG A 86 6.30 -6.24 13.19
N ARG A 87 5.74 -5.15 13.71
CA ARG A 87 4.43 -4.62 13.30
C ARG A 87 4.44 -4.19 11.84
N LEU A 88 5.46 -3.45 11.41
CA LEU A 88 5.62 -3.03 10.02
C LEU A 88 5.69 -4.23 9.09
N PHE A 89 6.51 -5.25 9.40
CA PHE A 89 6.58 -6.47 8.59
C PHE A 89 5.26 -7.24 8.54
N THR A 90 4.53 -7.31 9.66
CA THR A 90 3.22 -7.99 9.71
C THR A 90 2.20 -7.26 8.83
N LEU A 91 2.13 -5.93 8.94
CA LEU A 91 1.27 -5.10 8.10
C LEU A 91 1.65 -5.22 6.62
N SER A 92 2.95 -5.21 6.28
CA SER A 92 3.41 -5.41 4.90
C SER A 92 3.04 -6.79 4.35
N ARG A 93 2.99 -7.84 5.18
CA ARG A 93 2.54 -9.17 4.75
C ARG A 93 1.03 -9.20 4.51
N ILE A 94 0.24 -8.59 5.39
CA ILE A 94 -1.21 -8.45 5.20
C ILE A 94 -1.50 -7.70 3.91
N GLU A 95 -0.79 -6.60 3.69
CA GLU A 95 -0.87 -5.80 2.48
C GLU A 95 -0.57 -6.61 1.22
N LEU A 96 0.50 -7.42 1.25
CA LEU A 96 0.83 -8.31 0.14
C LEU A 96 -0.29 -9.32 -0.15
N VAL A 97 -0.88 -9.92 0.89
CA VAL A 97 -2.01 -10.85 0.73
C VAL A 97 -3.22 -10.15 0.10
N ILE A 98 -3.52 -8.93 0.53
CA ILE A 98 -4.61 -8.13 -0.04
C ILE A 98 -4.36 -7.84 -1.51
N LEU A 99 -3.14 -7.43 -1.88
CA LEU A 99 -2.79 -7.20 -3.27
C LEU A 99 -2.91 -8.48 -4.11
N ILE A 100 -2.52 -9.63 -3.57
CA ILE A 100 -2.71 -10.93 -4.24
C ILE A 100 -4.20 -11.22 -4.45
N VAL A 101 -5.04 -10.99 -3.44
CA VAL A 101 -6.50 -11.18 -3.53
C VAL A 101 -7.12 -10.24 -4.56
N VAL A 102 -6.73 -8.97 -4.57
CA VAL A 102 -7.20 -7.98 -5.55
C VAL A 102 -6.83 -8.39 -6.97
N VAL A 103 -5.56 -8.75 -7.20
CA VAL A 103 -5.08 -9.20 -8.51
C VAL A 103 -5.81 -10.46 -8.93
N TRP A 104 -6.00 -11.42 -8.03
CA TRP A 104 -6.74 -12.64 -8.30
C TRP A 104 -8.20 -12.34 -8.68
N ALA A 105 -8.90 -11.50 -7.90
CA ALA A 105 -10.29 -11.13 -8.19
C ALA A 105 -10.43 -10.41 -9.55
N MET A 106 -9.51 -9.49 -9.87
CA MET A 106 -9.52 -8.74 -11.13
C MET A 106 -9.16 -9.59 -12.35
N THR A 107 -8.32 -10.62 -12.19
CA THR A 107 -7.90 -11.50 -13.28
C THR A 107 -8.85 -12.66 -13.51
N MET A 108 -9.37 -13.26 -12.44
CA MET A 108 -10.35 -14.35 -12.47
C MET A 108 -11.78 -13.86 -12.67
N LYS A 109 -11.97 -12.55 -12.91
CA LYS A 109 -13.27 -11.90 -13.18
C LYS A 109 -14.19 -12.90 -13.92
N PRO A 110 -15.39 -13.20 -13.40
CA PRO A 110 -16.26 -14.17 -14.04
C PRO A 110 -16.48 -13.72 -15.47
N THR A 111 -16.00 -14.54 -16.41
CA THR A 111 -16.10 -14.30 -17.85
C THR A 111 -17.50 -14.63 -18.39
N LEU A 112 -18.55 -14.45 -17.59
CA LEU A 112 -19.92 -14.82 -17.88
C LEU A 112 -20.88 -13.67 -17.56
#